data_AF-I3DTH1-F1
#
_entry.id   AF-I3DTH1-F1
#
_cell.length_a   1.000
_cell.length_b   1.000
_cell.length_c   1.000
_cell.angle_alpha   90.00
_cell.angle_beta   90.00
_cell.angle_gamma   90.00
#
_symmetry.space_group_name_H-M   'P 1'
#
loop_
_entity.id
_entity.type
_entity.pdbx_description
1 polymer ?
#
loop_
_entity_poly.entity_id
_entity_poly.type
_entity_poly.pdbx_seq_one_letter_code
_entity_poly.pdbx_strand_id
1 'polypeptide(L)' 'MFGIGKKRTKFGKWIDKKGIKQIELEEAANLGRATVSNMCNDKDYKPKFSTFAKLQKGLKKMGYNVEYHDFWM' A
#
# COMPACT_ATOMS: atom_id res chain seq x y z
N MET A 1 -20.02 1.79 -11.01
CA MET A 1 -18.68 2.35 -11.27
C MET A 1 -18.63 3.75 -10.66
N PHE A 2 -17.79 3.98 -9.64
CA PHE A 2 -17.55 5.33 -9.10
C PHE A 2 -16.17 5.80 -9.53
N GLY A 3 -16.11 6.25 -10.79
CA GLY A 3 -14.94 6.90 -11.38
C GLY A 3 -14.97 8.39 -11.09
N ILE A 4 -14.26 8.81 -10.05
CA ILE A 4 -13.61 10.13 -9.99
C ILE A 4 -12.14 9.80 -9.75
N GLY A 5 -11.39 9.68 -10.86
CA GLY A 5 -10.13 8.97 -10.97
C GLY A 5 -9.01 9.53 -10.10
N LYS A 6 -8.92 9.07 -8.85
CA LYS A 6 -7.63 9.04 -8.16
C LYS A 6 -6.73 8.09 -8.94
N LYS A 7 -5.58 8.57 -9.40
CA LYS A 7 -4.53 7.71 -9.94
C LYS A 7 -4.26 6.65 -8.86
N ARG A 8 -4.40 5.37 -9.20
CA ARG A 8 -4.07 4.25 -8.30
C ARG A 8 -2.85 3.51 -8.86
N THR A 9 -1.90 3.21 -7.98
CA THR A 9 -0.77 2.33 -8.28
C THR A 9 -1.22 0.87 -8.33
N LYS A 10 -0.32 -0.04 -8.71
CA LYS A 10 -0.58 -1.50 -8.63
C LYS A 10 -0.93 -1.91 -7.19
N PHE A 11 -0.19 -1.36 -6.21
CA PHE A 11 -0.47 -1.53 -4.79
C PHE A 11 -1.83 -0.96 -4.36
N GLY A 12 -2.13 0.27 -4.77
CA GLY A 12 -3.39 0.94 -4.45
C GLY A 12 -4.61 0.17 -4.95
N LYS A 13 -4.55 -0.36 -6.17
CA LYS A 13 -5.62 -1.23 -6.72
C LYS A 13 -5.74 -2.55 -5.96
N TRP A 14 -4.62 -3.12 -5.54
CA TRP A 14 -4.60 -4.37 -4.81
C TRP A 14 -5.26 -4.23 -3.44
N ILE A 15 -4.93 -3.18 -2.66
CA ILE A 15 -5.58 -2.96 -1.36
C ILE A 15 -7.09 -2.71 -1.49
N ASP A 16 -7.51 -1.98 -2.54
CA ASP A 16 -8.94 -1.74 -2.81
C ASP A 16 -9.66 -3.06 -3.10
N LYS A 17 -9.07 -3.94 -3.91
CA LYS A 17 -9.61 -5.27 -4.21
C LYS A 17 -9.70 -6.16 -2.96
N LYS A 18 -8.78 -5.98 -2.01
CA LYS A 18 -8.79 -6.69 -0.73
C LYS A 18 -9.71 -6.05 0.33
N GLY A 19 -10.30 -4.89 0.04
CA GLY A 19 -11.13 -4.14 0.99
C GLY A 19 -10.34 -3.53 2.14
N ILE A 20 -9.02 -3.38 2.01
CA ILE A 20 -8.14 -2.82 3.05
C ILE A 20 -8.17 -1.30 2.95
N LYS A 21 -8.53 -0.62 4.05
CA LYS A 21 -8.46 0.84 4.15
C LYS A 21 -7.02 1.28 4.41
N GLN A 22 -6.65 2.44 3.87
CA GLN A 22 -5.31 3.01 4.09
C GLN A 22 -5.02 3.27 5.58
N ILE A 23 -6.02 3.64 6.37
CA ILE A 23 -5.87 3.84 7.82
C ILE A 23 -5.53 2.53 8.57
N GLU A 24 -6.14 1.41 8.18
CA GLU A 24 -5.83 0.10 8.78
C GLU A 24 -4.38 -0.30 8.48
N LEU A 25 -3.90 0.06 7.29
CA LEU A 25 -2.53 -0.18 6.87
C LEU A 25 -1.53 0.75 7.58
N GLU A 26 -1.88 2.02 7.77
CA GLU A 26 -1.09 3.00 8.55
C GLU A 26 -0.82 2.45 9.96
N GLU A 27 -1.88 1.99 10.64
CA GLU A 27 -1.82 1.44 11.99
C GLU A 27 -1.05 0.11 12.06
N ALA A 28 -1.36 -0.85 11.16
CA ALA A 28 -0.73 -2.17 11.16
C ALA A 28 0.78 -2.10 10.85
N ALA A 29 1.18 -1.21 9.95
CA ALA A 29 2.56 -1.05 9.50
C ALA A 29 3.35 0.02 10.29
N ASN A 30 2.69 0.82 11.14
CA ASN A 30 3.27 2.00 11.79
C ASN A 30 3.94 2.93 10.76
N LEU A 31 3.17 3.28 9.72
CA LEU A 31 3.58 4.17 8.64
C LEU A 31 2.69 5.41 8.63
N GLY A 32 3.29 6.56 8.33
CA GLY A 32 2.53 7.81 8.24
C GLY A 32 1.59 7.83 7.03
N ARG A 33 0.45 8.51 7.19
CA ARG A 33 -0.59 8.72 6.16
C ARG A 33 -0.04 9.12 4.79
N ALA A 34 0.89 10.08 4.76
CA ALA A 34 1.48 10.54 3.50
C ALA A 34 2.23 9.42 2.75
N THR A 35 2.95 8.56 3.49
CA THR A 35 3.68 7.43 2.91
C THR A 35 2.73 6.39 2.32
N VAL A 36 1.69 6.02 3.08
CA VAL A 36 0.67 5.08 2.60
C VAL A 36 -0.10 5.64 1.40
N SER A 37 -0.51 6.91 1.46
CA SER A 37 -1.18 7.60 0.36
C SER A 37 -0.32 7.65 -0.91
N ASN A 38 0.98 7.95 -0.79
CA ASN A 38 1.89 7.95 -1.94
C ASN A 38 2.04 6.55 -2.53
N MET A 39 2.23 5.51 -1.70
CA MET A 39 2.26 4.12 -2.17
C MET A 39 0.98 3.72 -2.93
N CYS A 40 -0.17 4.27 -2.55
CA CYS A 40 -1.44 3.93 -3.18
C CYS A 40 -1.76 4.74 -4.44
N ASN A 41 -1.26 5.97 -4.54
CA ASN A 41 -1.74 6.93 -5.56
C ASN A 41 -0.65 7.50 -6.48
N ASP A 42 0.61 7.51 -6.05
CA ASP A 42 1.73 8.05 -6.81
C ASP A 42 2.49 6.93 -7.52
N LYS A 43 2.48 6.94 -8.86
CA LYS A 43 3.12 5.91 -9.70
C LYS A 43 4.66 6.02 -9.71
N ASP A 44 5.19 7.20 -9.41
CA ASP A 44 6.62 7.46 -9.38
C ASP A 44 7.20 7.19 -7.99
N TYR A 45 6.33 7.10 -6.97
CA TYR A 45 6.72 6.74 -5.62
C TYR A 45 7.11 5.26 -5.50
N LYS A 46 8.38 5.05 -5.17
CA LYS A 46 8.94 3.75 -4.78
C LYS A 46 9.38 3.79 -3.31
N PRO A 47 8.78 2.99 -2.41
CA PRO A 47 9.18 2.97 -1.02
C PRO A 47 10.60 2.42 -0.88
N LYS A 48 11.39 3.00 0.04
CA LYS A 48 12.67 2.41 0.45
C LYS A 48 12.44 1.02 1.04
N PHE A 49 13.44 0.14 0.98
CA PHE A 49 13.37 -1.21 1.56
C PHE A 49 12.93 -1.21 3.03
N SER A 50 13.39 -0.26 3.85
CA SER A 50 12.98 -0.14 5.25
C SER A 50 11.49 0.22 5.43
N THR A 51 10.93 1.04 4.55
CA THR A 51 9.50 1.36 4.51
C THR A 51 8.70 0.14 4.06
N PHE A 52 9.15 -0.56 3.02
CA PHE A 52 8.51 -1.76 2.55
C PHE A 52 8.54 -2.89 3.59
N ALA A 53 9.65 -3.07 4.33
CA ALA A 53 9.72 -4.07 5.39
C ALA A 53 8.67 -3.84 6.50
N LYS A 54 8.42 -2.58 6.86
CA LYS A 54 7.33 -2.21 7.79
C LYS A 54 5.95 -2.51 7.19
N LEU A 55 5.74 -2.14 5.92
CA LEU A 55 4.51 -2.43 5.18
C LEU A 55 4.24 -3.94 5.13
N GLN A 56 5.22 -4.73 4.71
CA GLN A 56 5.13 -6.19 4.60
C GLN A 56 4.85 -6.83 5.96
N LYS A 57 5.49 -6.35 7.03
CA LYS A 57 5.18 -6.81 8.40
C LYS A 57 3.75 -6.47 8.82
N GLY A 58 3.25 -5.27 8.49
CA GLY A 58 1.87 -4.86 8.74
C GLY A 58 0.87 -5.73 7.99
N LEU A 59 1.07 -5.90 6.68
CA LEU A 59 0.24 -6.76 5.83
C LEU A 59 0.26 -8.22 6.28
N LYS A 60 1.41 -8.74 6.71
CA LYS A 60 1.53 -10.10 7.25
C LYS A 60 0.69 -10.30 8.51
N LYS A 61 0.63 -9.31 9.42
CA LYS A 61 -0.28 -9.35 10.59
C LYS A 61 -1.75 -9.38 10.19
N MET A 62 -2.09 -8.79 9.06
CA MET A 62 -3.44 -8.80 8.47
C MET A 62 -3.73 -10.08 7.65
N GLY A 63 -2.80 -11.04 7.62
CA GLY A 63 -2.95 -12.30 6.88
C GLY A 63 -2.54 -12.24 5.41
N TYR A 64 -1.90 -11.14 4.97
CA TYR A 64 -1.44 -10.99 3.59
C TYR A 64 0.07 -11.17 3.48
N ASN A 65 0.49 -12.12 2.65
CA ASN A 65 1.89 -12.25 2.26
C ASN A 65 2.10 -11.61 0.90
N VAL A 66 2.98 -10.62 0.82
CA VAL A 66 3.29 -9.86 -0.40
C VAL A 66 4.78 -9.58 -0.49
N GLU A 67 5.27 -9.47 -1.72
CA GLU A 67 6.67 -9.17 -2.03
C GLU A 67 6.80 -7.83 -2.76
N TYR A 68 7.99 -7.23 -2.72
CA TYR A 68 8.21 -5.89 -3.30
C TYR A 68 7.92 -5.85 -4.82
N HIS A 69 8.33 -6.92 -5.52
CA HIS A 69 8.12 -7.07 -6.95
C HIS A 69 6.65 -7.22 -7.35
N ASP A 70 5.76 -7.55 -6.40
CA ASP A 70 4.33 -7.59 -6.69
C ASP A 70 3.79 -6.22 -7.10
N PHE A 71 4.46 -5.12 -6.73
CA PHE A 71 3.92 -3.78 -6.93
C PHE A 71 4.88 -2.75 -7.55
N TRP A 72 6.20 -2.88 -7.37
CA TRP A 72 7.19 -1.84 -7.73
C TRP A 72 8.32 -2.29 -8.68
N MET A 73 8.24 -3.51 -9.22
CA MET A 73 9.02 -3.99 -10.37
C MET A 73 8.08 -4.29 -11.54
#